data_AF-A0A958MQX6-F1
#
_entry.id   AF-A0A958MQX6-F1
#
_cell.length_a   1.000
_cell.length_b   1.000
_cell.length_c   1.000
_cell.angle_alpha   90.00
_cell.angle_beta   90.00
_cell.angle_gamma   90.00
#
_symmetry.space_group_name_H-M   'P 1'
#
loop_
_entity.id
_entity.type
_entity.pdbx_description
1 polymer ?
#
loop_
_entity_poly.entity_id
_entity_poly.type
_entity_poly.pdbx_seq_one_letter_code
_entity_poly.pdbx_strand_id
1 'polypeptide(L)'
;MNRNTLIGGSSWQRLLDPENPSVMGILNVTPDSFSDGGRFNTVEAAVVQAAQMLSFGAEILDVGGESTRPGASPVSVQEELDRVIPVVERLFS
;
A
#
# COMPACT_ATOMS: atom_id res chain seq x y z
N MET A 1 6.21 -22.48 0.06
CA MET A 1 4.95 -22.04 -0.56
C MET A 1 5.29 -20.82 -1.39
N ASN A 2 5.44 -20.98 -2.70
CA ASN A 2 5.83 -19.90 -3.60
C ASN A 2 4.54 -19.18 -4.01
N ARG A 3 4.35 -17.94 -3.56
CA ARG A 3 3.32 -17.07 -4.13
C ARG A 3 3.98 -16.27 -5.25
N ASN A 4 3.73 -16.72 -6.48
CA ASN A 4 4.10 -16.02 -7.69
C ASN A 4 3.45 -14.63 -7.70
N THR A 5 4.28 -13.61 -7.67
CA THR A 5 3.92 -12.28 -8.17
C THR A 5 3.83 -12.37 -9.69
N LEU A 6 2.62 -12.20 -10.23
CA LEU A 6 2.36 -12.17 -11.67
C LEU A 6 1.79 -10.81 -12.03
N ILE A 7 2.64 -9.94 -12.57
CA ILE A 7 2.21 -8.68 -13.18
C ILE A 7 1.76 -8.99 -14.62
N GLY A 8 0.46 -8.85 -14.87
CA GLY A 8 -0.11 -8.71 -16.21
C GLY A 8 -0.52 -10.01 -16.92
N GLY A 9 -1.79 -10.36 -16.81
CA GLY A 9 -2.45 -11.29 -17.74
C GLY A 9 -3.56 -12.11 -17.09
N SER A 10 -4.84 -11.85 -17.45
CA SER A 10 -6.06 -12.64 -17.16
C SER A 10 -6.35 -13.11 -15.72
N SER A 11 -5.46 -12.87 -14.77
CA SER A 11 -5.50 -13.37 -13.38
C SER A 11 -6.22 -12.44 -12.40
N TRP A 12 -6.43 -11.16 -12.76
CA TRP A 12 -7.19 -10.21 -11.94
C TRP A 12 -8.68 -10.56 -11.80
N GLN A 13 -9.19 -11.45 -12.66
CA GLN A 13 -10.62 -11.76 -12.75
C GLN A 13 -11.14 -12.67 -11.62
N ARG A 14 -10.30 -13.10 -10.67
CA ARG A 14 -10.74 -13.99 -9.61
C ARG A 14 -9.98 -13.75 -8.31
N LEU A 15 -10.37 -12.73 -7.54
CA LEU A 15 -9.71 -12.46 -6.26
C LEU A 15 -10.65 -12.20 -5.08
N LEU A 16 -11.87 -11.68 -5.30
CA LEU A 16 -12.79 -11.37 -4.22
C LEU A 16 -14.11 -12.12 -4.42
N ASP A 17 -14.68 -12.61 -3.32
CA ASP A 17 -15.98 -13.26 -3.32
C ASP A 17 -17.08 -12.19 -3.37
N PRO A 18 -17.87 -12.08 -4.45
CA PRO A 18 -18.91 -11.05 -4.55
C PRO A 18 -20.05 -11.25 -3.55
N GLU A 19 -20.20 -12.45 -2.98
CA GLU A 19 -21.26 -12.77 -2.02
C GLU A 19 -20.89 -12.35 -0.58
N ASN A 20 -19.63 -12.00 -0.32
CA ASN A 20 -19.13 -11.64 1.01
C ASN A 20 -18.42 -10.27 0.99
N PRO A 21 -18.58 -9.45 2.05
CA PRO A 21 -17.85 -8.19 2.15
C PRO A 21 -16.36 -8.44 2.35
N SER A 22 -15.53 -7.81 1.52
CA SER A 22 -14.08 -7.81 1.68
C SER A 22 -13.59 -6.58 2.45
N VAL A 23 -12.51 -6.76 3.21
CA VAL A 23 -11.87 -5.67 3.97
C VAL A 23 -10.72 -5.07 3.17
N MET A 24 -10.74 -3.74 3.05
CA MET A 24 -9.67 -2.94 2.47
C MET A 24 -8.90 -2.21 3.58
N GLY A 25 -7.60 -2.50 3.71
CA GLY A 25 -6.69 -1.78 4.58
C GLY A 25 -6.15 -0.53 3.89
N ILE A 26 -6.26 0.63 4.55
CA ILE A 26 -5.75 1.91 4.03
C ILE A 26 -4.31 2.10 4.52
N LEU A 27 -3.36 2.05 3.59
CA LEU A 27 -1.93 2.21 3.83
C LEU A 27 -1.45 3.57 3.30
N ASN A 28 -1.45 4.57 4.17
CA ASN A 28 -0.96 5.91 3.82
C ASN A 28 0.57 5.98 3.92
N VAL A 29 1.23 6.30 2.81
CA VAL A 29 2.69 6.42 2.69
C VAL A 29 3.07 7.90 2.64
N THR A 30 2.83 8.61 3.74
CA THR A 30 3.13 10.03 3.88
C THR A 30 4.22 10.25 4.94
N PRO A 31 5.07 11.30 4.83
CA PRO A 31 6.16 11.55 5.79
C PRO A 31 5.70 11.74 7.24
N ASP A 32 4.49 12.27 7.43
CA ASP A 32 3.86 12.50 8.74
C ASP A 32 3.26 11.22 9.36
N SER A 33 3.07 10.15 8.58
CA SER A 33 2.55 8.88 9.08
C SER A 33 3.62 8.05 9.81
N PHE A 34 4.91 8.33 9.60
CA PHE A 34 6.03 7.57 10.14
C PHE A 34 7.13 8.53 10.62
N SER A 35 7.01 9.00 11.86
CA SER A 35 7.69 10.19 12.41
C SER A 35 9.22 10.14 12.59
N ASP A 36 9.95 9.16 12.05
CA ASP A 36 11.37 8.92 12.37
C ASP A 36 12.36 9.10 11.18
N GLY A 37 11.98 9.89 10.17
CA GLY A 37 12.95 10.70 9.41
C GLY A 37 13.77 10.05 8.27
N GLY A 38 13.36 8.92 7.70
CA GLY A 38 14.05 8.32 6.54
C GLY A 38 13.13 7.66 5.52
N ARG A 39 13.44 7.80 4.22
CA ARG A 39 12.69 7.16 3.11
C ARG A 39 12.68 5.62 3.19
N PHE A 40 13.78 5.02 3.65
CA PHE A 40 13.82 3.58 3.93
C PHE A 40 12.92 3.25 5.12
N ASN A 41 13.09 3.94 6.25
CA ASN A 41 12.20 3.78 7.41
C ASN A 41 10.71 3.86 7.04
N THR A 42 10.31 4.74 6.12
CA THR A 42 8.92 4.80 5.65
C THR A 42 8.49 3.60 4.79
N VAL A 43 9.36 3.06 3.93
CA VAL A 43 9.05 1.87 3.11
C VAL A 43 8.98 0.61 3.96
N GLU A 44 10.00 0.36 4.80
CA GLU A 44 10.00 -0.77 5.71
C GLU A 44 8.80 -0.74 6.68
N ALA A 45 8.48 0.44 7.24
CA ALA A 45 7.32 0.60 8.11
C ALA A 45 5.99 0.33 7.37
N ALA A 46 5.85 0.82 6.13
CA ALA A 46 4.68 0.54 5.31
C ALA A 46 4.51 -0.96 5.03
N VAL A 47 5.60 -1.69 4.77
CA VAL A 47 5.56 -3.15 4.58
C VAL A 47 5.15 -3.87 5.87
N VAL A 48 5.67 -3.46 7.03
CA VAL A 48 5.27 -4.03 8.32
C VAL A 48 3.78 -3.78 8.59
N GLN A 49 3.30 -2.57 8.33
CA GLN A 49 1.89 -2.22 8.52
C GLN A 49 0.98 -3.00 7.56
N ALA A 50 1.38 -3.16 6.29
CA ALA A 50 0.68 -4.01 5.34
C ALA A 50 0.58 -5.46 5.82
N ALA A 51 1.68 -6.03 6.32
CA ALA A 51 1.68 -7.37 6.89
C ALA A 51 0.72 -7.51 8.09
N GLN A 52 0.65 -6.49 8.95
CA GLN A 52 -0.32 -6.45 10.05
C GLN A 52 -1.76 -6.39 9.54
N MET A 53 -2.07 -5.53 8.56
CA MET A 53 -3.41 -5.45 7.96
C MET A 53 -3.84 -6.79 7.38
N LEU A 54 -2.96 -7.48 6.66
CA LEU A 54 -3.22 -8.83 6.15
C LEU A 54 -3.46 -9.83 7.30
N SER A 55 -2.70 -9.74 8.39
CA SER A 55 -2.91 -10.59 9.57
C SER A 55 -4.25 -10.35 10.28
N PHE A 56 -4.82 -9.15 10.12
CA PHE A 56 -6.15 -8.78 10.61
C PHE A 56 -7.27 -9.07 9.60
N GLY A 57 -6.97 -9.70 8.47
CA GLY A 57 -7.96 -10.13 7.48
C GLY A 57 -8.24 -9.13 6.37
N ALA A 58 -7.40 -8.11 6.17
CA ALA A 58 -7.48 -7.30 4.96
C ALA A 58 -7.19 -8.18 3.73
N GLU A 59 -8.06 -8.10 2.72
CA GLU A 59 -7.91 -8.77 1.43
C GLU A 59 -7.40 -7.81 0.35
N ILE A 60 -7.61 -6.51 0.58
CA ILE A 60 -7.20 -5.42 -0.31
C ILE A 60 -6.33 -4.45 0.49
N LEU A 61 -5.31 -3.90 -0.15
CA LEU A 61 -4.52 -2.78 0.38
C LEU A 61 -4.70 -1.59 -0.56
N ASP A 62 -5.11 -0.45 0.01
CA ASP A 62 -5.19 0.84 -0.69
C ASP A 62 -3.98 1.68 -0.29
N VAL A 63 -3.03 1.84 -1.23
CA VAL A 63 -1.73 2.46 -0.98
C VAL A 63 -1.72 3.87 -1.55
N GLY A 64 -1.72 4.89 -0.67
CA GLY A 64 -1.79 6.30 -1.05
C GLY A 64 -0.56 7.10 -0.63
N GLY A 65 0.06 7.84 -1.56
CA GLY A 65 1.22 8.69 -1.29
C GLY A 65 0.86 10.14 -0.98
N GLU A 66 -0.38 10.56 -1.22
CA GLU A 66 -0.90 11.91 -0.98
C GLU A 66 -1.92 11.92 0.17
N SER A 67 -1.84 12.93 1.04
CA SER A 67 -2.81 13.12 2.12
C SER A 67 -4.05 13.85 1.61
N THR A 68 -5.23 13.26 1.84
CA THR A 68 -6.54 13.87 1.54
C THR A 68 -7.13 14.63 2.73
N ARG A 69 -6.36 14.80 3.81
CA ARG A 69 -6.82 15.52 5.02
C ARG A 69 -7.06 17.01 4.72
N PRO A 70 -8.06 17.66 5.35
CA PRO A 70 -8.26 19.10 5.20
C PRO A 70 -7.00 19.90 5.50
N GLY A 71 -6.59 20.78 4.58
CA GLY A 71 -5.41 21.62 4.72
C GLY A 71 -4.08 20.95 4.35
N ALA A 72 -4.09 19.72 3.86
CA ALA A 72 -2.89 19.12 3.26
C ALA A 72 -2.46 19.92 2.01
N SER A 73 -1.15 20.14 1.88
CA SER A 73 -0.60 20.71 0.66
C SER A 73 -0.53 19.63 -0.42
N PRO A 74 -0.95 19.92 -1.66
CA PRO A 74 -0.85 18.97 -2.75
C PRO A 74 0.62 18.63 -3.00
N VAL A 75 0.88 17.39 -3.39
CA VAL A 75 2.23 16.93 -3.76
C VAL A 75 2.37 16.88 -5.28
N SER A 76 3.60 16.94 -5.77
CA SER A 76 3.83 16.72 -7.20
C SER A 76 3.62 15.24 -7.56
N VAL A 77 3.27 14.94 -8.81
CA VAL A 77 3.16 13.55 -9.30
C VAL A 77 4.45 12.77 -9.00
N GLN A 78 5.61 13.36 -9.26
CA GLN A 78 6.89 12.68 -9.00
C GLN A 78 7.07 12.36 -7.51
N GLU A 79 6.67 13.29 -6.63
CA GLU A 79 6.76 13.09 -5.19
C GLU A 79 5.82 11.98 -4.70
N GLU A 80 4.61 11.89 -5.26
CA GLU A 80 3.71 10.78 -4.96
C GLU A 80 4.29 9.44 -5.45
N LEU A 81 4.81 9.39 -6.68
CA LEU A 81 5.45 8.20 -7.25
C LEU A 81 6.65 7.73 -6.40
N ASP A 82 7.50 8.67 -5.97
CA ASP A 82 8.66 8.40 -5.10
C ASP A 82 8.25 7.79 -3.74
N ARG A 83 7.00 8.04 -3.29
CA ARG A 83 6.44 7.46 -2.07
C ARG A 83 5.83 6.07 -2.33
N VAL A 84 4.98 5.94 -3.35
CA VAL A 84 4.18 4.71 -3.54
C VAL A 84 4.93 3.59 -4.24
N ILE A 85 5.74 3.88 -5.27
CA ILE A 85 6.38 2.85 -6.09
C ILE A 85 7.25 1.91 -5.23
N PRO A 86 8.16 2.40 -4.38
CA PRO A 86 9.03 1.51 -3.60
C PRO A 86 8.25 0.61 -2.64
N VAL A 87 7.12 1.08 -2.09
CA VAL A 87 6.26 0.28 -1.22
C VAL A 87 5.59 -0.83 -2.03
N VAL A 88 4.97 -0.47 -3.15
CA VAL A 88 4.29 -1.44 -4.03
C VAL A 88 5.27 -2.50 -4.52
N GLU A 89 6.45 -2.11 -5.00
CA GLU A 89 7.50 -3.05 -5.43
C GLU A 89 7.88 -4.06 -4.33
N ARG A 90 7.99 -3.60 -3.07
CA ARG A 90 8.33 -4.45 -1.93
C ARG A 90 7.20 -5.35 -1.44
N LEU A 91 5.95 -5.00 -1.66
CA LEU A 91 4.81 -5.87 -1.34
C LEU A 91 4.67 -7.05 -2.33
N PHE A 92 5.22 -6.87 -3.53
CA PHE A 92 5.21 -7.85 -4.61
C PHE A 92 6.54 -8.61 -4.75
N SER A 93 7.53 -8.36 -3.90
CA SER A 93 8.83 -9.08 -3.89
C SER A 93 8.84 -10.23 -2.89
#